data_AF-A0A0W0ZBL8-F1
#
_entry.id   AF-A0A0W0ZBL8-F1
#
_cell.length_a   1.000
_cell.length_b   1.000
_cell.length_c   1.000
_cell.angle_alpha   90.00
_cell.angle_beta   90.00
_cell.angle_gamma   90.00
#
_symmetry.space_group_name_H-M   'P 1'
#
loop_
_entity.id
_entity.type
_entity.pdbx_description
1 polymer ?
#
loop_
_entity_poly.entity_id
_entity_poly.type
_entity_poly.pdbx_seq_one_letter_code
_entity_poly.pdbx_strand_id
1 'polypeptide(L)'
;MSQGIERVYWNDIRDTFFKVAPEFTSKVDMLSPDENYPLYILSFPFGSIIGDDKSQFIPNEDGSFYRLTASDTPKDIFDDIGYGADSSPLGMVLAKSIEFFVDLPEKNRTIPIAIMNPGNFFNFTRVLSEYKPLPYAPNGLLSASAGARTIFSLPYLTCNTSFRKLEREIGVLSKIPSCPYDHWQLFKDIVNANSNKGSWNMQLIYFSKKWVDSIINNTKWNSVKSFLFQLAWKESEYTRNQYYFDIAYSLMQEKGNFTINPYLTDTARHVLDIAVAAYPGLAPINDDNLAPLKLFQHTLTYSYGLKKYIPTIIAPQYFSLNNMNTDIYYSMQYPTTRAFSPKTQNTISTLKNLEDLNRIIQKFKLFILKDDGIWQGSILQNKVKNTDITYIHTSTGIDITLAQEVVQKDSRFNFFYPNCAPDNAMPANTANFFRGCIKLSTTEV
;
A
#
# COMPACT_ATOMS: atom_id res chain seq x y z
N MET A 1 3.92 -6.22 -25.71
CA MET A 1 4.88 -5.80 -24.67
C MET A 1 5.70 -7.02 -24.30
N SER A 2 7.01 -6.86 -24.23
CA SER A 2 7.91 -7.90 -23.71
C SER A 2 7.45 -8.31 -22.30
N GLN A 3 7.37 -9.62 -22.03
CA GLN A 3 7.11 -10.14 -20.69
C GLN A 3 8.39 -10.30 -19.86
N GLY A 4 9.58 -10.17 -20.49
CA GLY A 4 10.88 -10.29 -19.84
C GLY A 4 11.50 -8.95 -19.45
N ILE A 5 12.68 -9.02 -18.86
CA ILE A 5 13.53 -7.86 -18.59
C ILE A 5 14.00 -7.21 -19.91
N GLU A 6 13.85 -5.90 -20.03
CA GLU A 6 14.22 -5.13 -21.23
C GLU A 6 15.35 -4.14 -20.89
N ARG A 7 16.47 -4.25 -21.61
CA ARG A 7 17.58 -3.30 -21.52
C ARG A 7 17.30 -2.11 -22.43
N VAL A 8 17.34 -0.90 -21.86
CA VAL A 8 17.08 0.35 -22.56
C VAL A 8 18.12 1.41 -22.19
N TYR A 9 18.16 2.50 -22.94
CA TYR A 9 19.00 3.66 -22.66
C TYR A 9 18.17 4.91 -22.43
N TRP A 10 18.84 6.01 -22.02
CA TRP A 10 18.14 7.25 -21.67
C TRP A 10 17.22 7.75 -22.78
N ASN A 11 17.70 7.76 -24.03
CA ASN A 11 16.93 8.24 -25.17
C ASN A 11 15.66 7.40 -25.44
N ASP A 12 15.67 6.12 -25.12
CA ASP A 12 14.53 5.23 -25.33
C ASP A 12 13.40 5.48 -24.32
N ILE A 13 13.75 5.88 -23.10
CA ILE A 13 12.82 5.95 -21.96
C ILE A 13 12.57 7.37 -21.43
N ARG A 14 13.27 8.38 -21.97
CA ARG A 14 13.19 9.78 -21.55
C ARG A 14 11.76 10.29 -21.43
N ASP A 15 10.93 10.06 -22.45
CA ASP A 15 9.56 10.59 -22.47
C ASP A 15 8.66 9.91 -21.43
N THR A 16 8.93 8.64 -21.11
CA THR A 16 8.25 7.93 -20.02
C THR A 16 8.67 8.53 -18.67
N PHE A 17 9.97 8.79 -18.47
CA PHE A 17 10.46 9.47 -17.27
C PHE A 17 9.88 10.88 -17.13
N PHE A 18 9.80 11.65 -18.20
CA PHE A 18 9.27 13.01 -18.16
C PHE A 18 7.82 13.05 -17.65
N LYS A 19 7.00 12.07 -18.04
CA LYS A 19 5.59 11.99 -17.62
C LYS A 19 5.42 11.74 -16.11
N VAL A 20 6.33 11.02 -15.48
CA VAL A 20 6.18 10.55 -14.08
C VAL A 20 7.16 11.21 -13.11
N ALA A 21 8.31 11.68 -13.60
CA ALA A 21 9.38 12.30 -12.83
C ALA A 21 10.07 13.44 -13.62
N PRO A 22 9.33 14.52 -13.96
CA PRO A 22 9.83 15.60 -14.83
C PRO A 22 11.06 16.31 -14.24
N GLU A 23 11.09 16.55 -12.92
CA GLU A 23 12.23 17.18 -12.27
C GLU A 23 13.51 16.32 -12.40
N PHE A 24 13.42 15.02 -12.14
CA PHE A 24 14.55 14.11 -12.32
C PHE A 24 15.02 14.09 -13.78
N THR A 25 14.07 13.99 -14.72
CA THR A 25 14.33 14.00 -16.16
C THR A 25 15.13 15.22 -16.58
N SER A 26 14.72 16.41 -16.13
CA SER A 26 15.42 17.66 -16.48
C SER A 26 16.88 17.68 -16.02
N LYS A 27 17.19 17.08 -14.86
CA LYS A 27 18.57 17.00 -14.34
C LYS A 27 19.41 15.98 -15.09
N VAL A 28 18.80 14.87 -15.52
CA VAL A 28 19.47 13.85 -16.33
C VAL A 28 19.72 14.33 -17.76
N ASP A 29 18.78 15.07 -18.37
CA ASP A 29 18.96 15.63 -19.71
C ASP A 29 20.22 16.49 -19.82
N MET A 30 20.55 17.26 -18.76
CA MET A 30 21.78 18.06 -18.68
C MET A 30 23.07 17.22 -18.71
N LEU A 31 22.99 15.94 -18.32
CA LEU A 31 24.11 15.01 -18.31
C LEU A 31 24.27 14.28 -19.65
N SER A 32 23.16 14.12 -20.39
CA SER A 32 23.08 13.38 -21.65
C SER A 32 23.82 12.02 -21.60
N PRO A 33 23.38 11.08 -20.73
CA PRO A 33 24.03 9.78 -20.58
C PRO A 33 24.06 9.01 -21.91
N ASP A 34 25.21 8.42 -22.23
CA ASP A 34 25.40 7.60 -23.43
C ASP A 34 24.93 6.14 -23.24
N GLU A 35 25.13 5.30 -24.24
CA GLU A 35 24.76 3.88 -24.21
C GLU A 35 25.56 3.04 -23.19
N ASN A 36 26.54 3.62 -22.50
CA ASN A 36 27.20 2.92 -21.40
C ASN A 36 26.39 2.98 -20.09
N TYR A 37 25.27 3.70 -20.07
CA TYR A 37 24.38 3.87 -18.92
C TYR A 37 23.07 3.09 -19.11
N PRO A 38 23.11 1.74 -19.21
CA PRO A 38 21.90 0.97 -19.40
C PRO A 38 20.95 1.10 -18.21
N LEU A 39 19.67 0.96 -18.52
CA LEU A 39 18.57 0.84 -17.58
C LEU A 39 17.81 -0.43 -17.91
N TYR A 40 17.12 -1.00 -16.92
CA TYR A 40 16.41 -2.26 -17.08
C TYR A 40 14.96 -2.13 -16.68
N ILE A 41 14.05 -2.27 -17.66
CA ILE A 41 12.61 -2.29 -17.40
C ILE A 41 12.19 -3.70 -17.05
N LEU A 42 11.48 -3.85 -15.93
CA LEU A 42 10.90 -5.11 -15.49
C LEU A 42 9.38 -4.95 -15.43
N SER A 43 8.68 -5.97 -15.92
CA SER A 43 7.22 -6.04 -15.93
C SER A 43 6.75 -7.20 -15.08
N PHE A 44 5.80 -6.94 -14.18
CA PHE A 44 5.25 -7.95 -13.28
C PHE A 44 3.72 -7.98 -13.37
N PRO A 45 3.10 -9.17 -13.52
CA PRO A 45 1.66 -9.29 -13.41
C PRO A 45 1.20 -9.02 -11.97
N PHE A 46 -0.09 -8.77 -11.81
CA PHE A 46 -0.69 -8.52 -10.50
C PHE A 46 -0.40 -9.64 -9.50
N GLY A 47 -0.02 -9.28 -8.28
CA GLY A 47 0.24 -10.22 -7.20
C GLY A 47 1.56 -11.00 -7.34
N SER A 48 2.42 -10.65 -8.31
CA SER A 48 3.81 -11.10 -8.29
C SER A 48 4.54 -10.45 -7.12
N ILE A 49 5.39 -11.24 -6.47
CA ILE A 49 6.33 -10.75 -5.46
C ILE A 49 7.57 -10.28 -6.23
N ILE A 50 8.15 -9.14 -5.83
CA ILE A 50 9.28 -8.52 -6.54
C ILE A 50 10.63 -9.08 -6.07
N GLY A 51 10.68 -9.60 -4.84
CA GLY A 51 11.83 -10.27 -4.27
C GLY A 51 11.48 -10.83 -2.89
N ASP A 52 12.39 -11.60 -2.31
CA ASP A 52 12.24 -12.15 -0.97
C ASP A 52 13.50 -11.91 -0.11
N ASP A 53 13.64 -12.69 0.96
CA ASP A 53 14.75 -12.62 1.89
C ASP A 53 16.10 -13.04 1.30
N LYS A 54 16.11 -13.62 0.09
CA LYS A 54 17.33 -14.06 -0.59
C LYS A 54 17.75 -13.13 -1.72
N SER A 55 16.81 -12.68 -2.57
CA SER A 55 17.11 -11.77 -3.68
C SER A 55 15.87 -11.28 -4.42
N GLN A 56 16.09 -10.32 -5.31
CA GLN A 56 15.07 -9.86 -6.27
C GLN A 56 14.79 -10.91 -7.35
N PHE A 57 13.53 -10.95 -7.78
CA PHE A 57 13.08 -11.75 -8.90
C PHE A 57 13.16 -10.95 -10.20
N ILE A 58 13.71 -11.58 -11.22
CA ILE A 58 13.87 -11.01 -12.57
C ILE A 58 12.96 -11.79 -13.53
N PRO A 59 12.08 -11.13 -14.30
CA PRO A 59 11.19 -11.79 -15.24
C PRO A 59 11.96 -12.32 -16.46
N ASN A 60 11.63 -13.55 -16.85
CA ASN A 60 12.05 -14.18 -18.10
C ASN A 60 11.07 -13.86 -19.23
N GLU A 61 11.52 -14.06 -20.48
CA GLU A 61 10.67 -13.91 -21.66
C GLU A 61 9.46 -14.86 -21.69
N ASP A 62 9.57 -16.02 -21.04
CA ASP A 62 8.51 -17.01 -20.92
C ASP A 62 7.50 -16.72 -19.79
N GLY A 63 7.67 -15.60 -19.08
CA GLY A 63 6.84 -15.18 -17.95
C GLY A 63 7.20 -15.84 -16.61
N SER A 64 8.22 -16.71 -16.58
CA SER A 64 8.79 -17.21 -15.33
C SER A 64 9.70 -16.17 -14.67
N PHE A 65 10.21 -16.48 -13.48
CA PHE A 65 11.13 -15.61 -12.76
C PHE A 65 12.37 -16.39 -12.33
N TYR A 66 13.54 -15.76 -12.42
CA TYR A 66 14.77 -16.25 -11.78
C TYR A 66 15.24 -15.26 -10.72
N ARG A 67 16.13 -15.72 -9.85
CA ARG A 67 16.71 -14.87 -8.80
C ARG A 67 17.91 -14.13 -9.35
N LEU A 68 18.05 -12.85 -9.02
CA LEU A 68 19.23 -12.06 -9.38
C LEU A 68 20.56 -12.68 -8.87
N THR A 69 20.49 -13.46 -7.78
CA THR A 69 21.66 -14.14 -7.19
C THR A 69 21.82 -15.59 -7.65
N ALA A 70 20.99 -16.07 -8.59
CA ALA A 70 21.12 -17.42 -9.11
C ALA A 70 22.38 -17.56 -9.97
N SER A 71 22.98 -18.75 -9.95
CA SER A 71 24.21 -19.05 -10.71
C SER A 71 24.04 -18.96 -12.23
N ASP A 72 22.81 -19.05 -12.72
CA ASP A 72 22.41 -18.97 -14.12
C ASP A 72 21.94 -17.55 -14.53
N THR A 73 22.02 -16.57 -13.64
CA THR A 73 21.77 -15.15 -13.98
C THR A 73 22.69 -14.73 -15.13
N PRO A 74 22.15 -14.15 -16.22
CA PRO A 74 22.96 -13.62 -17.31
C PRO A 74 24.01 -12.64 -16.79
N LYS A 75 25.27 -12.86 -17.20
CA LYS A 75 26.42 -12.16 -16.61
C LYS A 75 26.32 -10.64 -16.76
N ASP A 76 25.85 -10.17 -17.90
CA ASP A 76 25.65 -8.74 -18.17
C ASP A 76 24.60 -8.12 -17.23
N ILE A 77 23.50 -8.82 -16.97
CA ILE A 77 22.48 -8.39 -16.00
C ILE A 77 23.08 -8.35 -14.59
N PHE A 78 23.81 -9.39 -14.19
CA PHE A 78 24.44 -9.41 -12.86
C PHE A 78 25.50 -8.31 -12.71
N ASP A 79 26.33 -8.07 -13.72
CA ASP A 79 27.36 -7.04 -13.69
C ASP A 79 26.73 -5.63 -13.54
N ASP A 80 25.58 -5.40 -14.20
CA ASP A 80 24.89 -4.12 -14.17
C ASP A 80 23.98 -3.91 -12.94
N ILE A 81 23.21 -4.90 -12.48
CA ILE A 81 22.25 -4.72 -11.36
C ILE A 81 22.53 -5.60 -10.13
N GLY A 82 23.52 -6.49 -10.18
CA GLY A 82 23.90 -7.40 -9.08
C GLY A 82 24.43 -6.70 -7.82
N TYR A 83 24.77 -5.41 -7.88
CA TYR A 83 25.06 -4.61 -6.69
C TYR A 83 23.87 -4.55 -5.71
N GLY A 84 22.65 -4.81 -6.21
CA GLY A 84 21.43 -4.92 -5.43
C GLY A 84 21.17 -6.30 -4.83
N ALA A 85 22.07 -7.28 -4.97
CA ALA A 85 21.87 -8.68 -4.55
C ALA A 85 21.39 -8.84 -3.10
N ASP A 86 22.02 -8.11 -2.16
CA ASP A 86 21.70 -8.16 -0.72
C ASP A 86 20.52 -7.25 -0.32
N SER A 87 19.83 -6.68 -1.31
CA SER A 87 18.62 -5.88 -1.14
C SER A 87 17.84 -5.80 -2.45
N SER A 88 17.82 -4.63 -3.09
CA SER A 88 17.26 -4.36 -4.40
C SER A 88 18.18 -3.40 -5.15
N PRO A 89 18.21 -3.36 -6.49
CA PRO A 89 18.86 -2.27 -7.20
C PRO A 89 18.19 -0.91 -6.88
N LEU A 90 18.85 0.19 -7.25
CA LEU A 90 18.16 1.48 -7.29
C LEU A 90 17.07 1.37 -8.35
N GLY A 91 15.84 1.74 -7.99
CA GLY A 91 14.74 1.66 -8.94
C GLY A 91 13.71 2.77 -8.83
N MET A 92 12.85 2.82 -9.83
CA MET A 92 11.71 3.73 -9.90
C MET A 92 10.51 3.01 -10.51
N VAL A 93 9.30 3.31 -10.03
CA VAL A 93 8.07 2.79 -10.64
C VAL A 93 7.74 3.58 -11.91
N LEU A 94 7.47 2.89 -13.02
CA LEU A 94 7.11 3.49 -14.30
C LEU A 94 5.60 3.46 -14.55
N ALA A 95 4.93 2.38 -14.17
CA ALA A 95 3.50 2.20 -14.40
C ALA A 95 2.86 1.34 -13.31
N LYS A 96 1.60 1.67 -12.96
CA LYS A 96 0.85 1.08 -11.85
C LYS A 96 1.55 1.31 -10.51
N SER A 97 1.18 0.54 -9.49
CA SER A 97 1.71 0.71 -8.14
C SER A 97 2.34 -0.56 -7.57
N ILE A 98 3.26 -0.36 -6.63
CA ILE A 98 3.84 -1.39 -5.77
C ILE A 98 3.30 -1.19 -4.36
N GLU A 99 2.89 -2.27 -3.69
CA GLU A 99 2.72 -2.26 -2.24
C GLU A 99 3.96 -2.86 -1.56
N PHE A 100 4.55 -2.10 -0.64
CA PHE A 100 5.46 -2.63 0.37
C PHE A 100 4.67 -3.02 1.61
N PHE A 101 4.89 -4.22 2.13
CA PHE A 101 4.08 -4.79 3.21
C PHE A 101 4.87 -5.74 4.11
N VAL A 102 4.35 -5.97 5.31
CA VAL A 102 4.75 -7.08 6.18
C VAL A 102 3.64 -8.13 6.15
N ASP A 103 3.97 -9.37 5.81
CA ASP A 103 3.00 -10.47 5.79
C ASP A 103 3.08 -11.33 7.05
N LEU A 104 1.93 -11.69 7.60
CA LEU A 104 1.81 -12.49 8.82
C LEU A 104 0.77 -13.60 8.59
N PRO A 105 1.12 -14.66 7.85
CA PRO A 105 0.18 -15.71 7.47
C PRO A 105 -0.45 -16.42 8.67
N GLU A 106 0.31 -16.65 9.74
CA GLU A 106 -0.19 -17.28 10.98
C GLU A 106 -1.30 -16.46 11.67
N LYS A 107 -1.38 -15.16 11.37
CA LYS A 107 -2.41 -14.24 11.88
C LYS A 107 -3.46 -13.89 10.82
N ASN A 108 -3.39 -14.47 9.62
CA ASN A 108 -4.18 -14.10 8.45
C ASN A 108 -4.21 -12.57 8.24
N ARG A 109 -3.02 -11.96 8.26
CA ARG A 109 -2.90 -10.50 8.30
C ARG A 109 -1.75 -10.02 7.42
N THR A 110 -2.03 -8.95 6.68
CA THR A 110 -1.02 -8.17 5.97
C THR A 110 -1.03 -6.75 6.53
N ILE A 111 0.15 -6.17 6.72
CA ILE A 111 0.32 -4.80 7.19
C ILE A 111 0.93 -3.99 6.03
N PRO A 112 0.15 -3.09 5.41
CA PRO A 112 0.67 -2.23 4.35
C PRO A 112 1.63 -1.19 4.97
N ILE A 113 2.84 -1.11 4.45
CA ILE A 113 3.89 -0.20 4.93
C ILE A 113 3.96 1.03 4.04
N ALA A 114 3.97 0.83 2.71
CA ALA A 114 3.99 1.93 1.77
C ALA A 114 3.39 1.55 0.41
N ILE A 115 2.94 2.56 -0.33
CA ILE A 115 2.48 2.42 -1.71
C ILE A 115 3.37 3.29 -2.59
N MET A 116 4.07 2.69 -3.54
CA MET A 116 4.81 3.43 -4.56
C MET A 116 3.98 3.53 -5.82
N ASN A 117 3.80 4.75 -6.31
CA ASN A 117 3.14 5.09 -7.56
C ASN A 117 4.18 5.44 -8.63
N PRO A 118 3.77 5.59 -9.91
CA PRO A 118 4.68 5.98 -10.97
C PRO A 118 5.46 7.27 -10.62
N GLY A 119 6.77 7.25 -10.84
CA GLY A 119 7.69 8.33 -10.49
C GLY A 119 8.29 8.23 -9.08
N ASN A 120 7.78 7.34 -8.21
CA ASN A 120 8.42 7.09 -6.93
C ASN A 120 9.67 6.22 -7.10
N PHE A 121 10.77 6.69 -6.53
CA PHE A 121 12.01 5.94 -6.43
C PHE A 121 11.97 5.02 -5.21
N PHE A 122 12.77 3.97 -5.21
CA PHE A 122 12.96 3.10 -4.05
C PHE A 122 14.40 2.60 -3.96
N ASN A 123 14.77 2.14 -2.77
CA ASN A 123 16.12 1.74 -2.36
C ASN A 123 17.25 2.79 -2.54
N PHE A 124 16.91 4.04 -2.87
CA PHE A 124 17.88 5.13 -2.97
C PHE A 124 18.51 5.48 -1.62
N THR A 125 17.81 5.29 -0.48
CA THR A 125 18.40 5.53 0.85
C THR A 125 19.58 4.60 1.11
N ARG A 126 19.48 3.33 0.72
CA ARG A 126 20.57 2.35 0.88
C ARG A 126 21.75 2.67 -0.04
N VAL A 127 21.47 3.09 -1.26
CA VAL A 127 22.50 3.47 -2.25
C VAL A 127 23.23 4.75 -1.84
N LEU A 128 22.52 5.71 -1.25
CA LEU A 128 23.10 6.99 -0.79
C LEU A 128 23.76 6.91 0.60
N SER A 129 23.50 5.84 1.36
CA SER A 129 24.06 5.66 2.69
C SER A 129 25.50 5.19 2.64
N GLU A 130 26.26 5.50 3.69
CA GLU A 130 27.55 4.85 3.92
C GLU A 130 27.34 3.34 4.07
N TYR A 131 28.20 2.57 3.38
CA TYR A 131 28.17 1.12 3.48
C TYR A 131 28.44 0.69 4.93
N LYS A 132 27.55 -0.15 5.46
CA LYS A 132 27.76 -0.85 6.72
C LYS A 132 27.70 -2.35 6.48
N PRO A 133 28.62 -3.14 7.07
CA PRO A 133 28.65 -4.59 6.86
C PRO A 133 27.44 -5.29 7.47
N LEU A 134 26.77 -4.68 8.46
CA LEU A 134 25.59 -5.23 9.11
C LEU A 134 24.40 -4.28 8.92
N PRO A 135 23.26 -4.78 8.43
CA PRO A 135 22.06 -3.96 8.28
C PRO A 135 21.40 -3.70 9.64
N TYR A 136 20.77 -2.54 9.79
CA TYR A 136 19.89 -2.26 10.94
C TYR A 136 18.52 -2.93 10.81
N ALA A 137 18.04 -3.11 9.58
CA ALA A 137 16.73 -3.69 9.31
C ALA A 137 16.79 -5.22 9.49
N PRO A 138 15.80 -5.83 10.15
CA PRO A 138 15.64 -7.29 10.16
C PRO A 138 15.46 -7.82 8.74
N ASN A 139 16.14 -8.92 8.41
CA ASN A 139 16.01 -9.57 7.10
C ASN A 139 14.62 -10.21 6.93
N GLY A 140 14.08 -10.13 5.72
CA GLY A 140 12.86 -10.84 5.32
C GLY A 140 11.55 -10.30 5.90
N LEU A 141 11.57 -9.20 6.67
CA LEU A 141 10.35 -8.64 7.27
C LEU A 141 9.49 -7.86 6.25
N LEU A 142 10.15 -7.10 5.37
CA LEU A 142 9.49 -6.25 4.37
C LEU A 142 9.49 -6.96 3.01
N SER A 143 8.30 -7.09 2.42
CA SER A 143 8.07 -7.64 1.10
C SER A 143 7.50 -6.57 0.17
N ALA A 144 7.58 -6.81 -1.14
CA ALA A 144 7.00 -5.95 -2.15
C ALA A 144 6.21 -6.76 -3.18
N SER A 145 5.03 -6.27 -3.57
CA SER A 145 4.19 -6.91 -4.58
C SER A 145 3.81 -5.93 -5.69
N ALA A 146 3.70 -6.45 -6.91
CA ALA A 146 3.09 -5.78 -8.04
C ALA A 146 1.58 -5.61 -7.79
N GLY A 147 1.15 -4.38 -7.55
CA GLY A 147 -0.19 -4.06 -7.08
C GLY A 147 -0.37 -4.31 -5.57
N ALA A 148 -1.62 -4.26 -5.13
CA ALA A 148 -1.95 -4.42 -3.72
C ALA A 148 -1.91 -5.89 -3.27
N ARG A 149 -1.16 -6.15 -2.19
CA ARG A 149 -1.23 -7.36 -1.38
C ARG A 149 -2.34 -7.26 -0.32
N THR A 150 -2.51 -6.09 0.28
CA THR A 150 -3.58 -5.79 1.24
C THR A 150 -4.86 -5.47 0.49
N ILE A 151 -5.50 -6.49 -0.09
CA ILE A 151 -6.65 -6.29 -0.97
C ILE A 151 -7.75 -7.31 -0.69
N PHE A 152 -9.01 -6.86 -0.71
CA PHE A 152 -10.15 -7.76 -0.52
C PHE A 152 -11.46 -7.22 -1.10
N SER A 153 -12.33 -8.13 -1.52
CA SER A 153 -13.74 -7.84 -1.80
C SER A 153 -14.50 -7.52 -0.51
N LEU A 154 -15.30 -6.45 -0.54
CA LEU A 154 -16.22 -6.08 0.54
C LEU A 154 -17.40 -7.06 0.64
N PRO A 155 -18.06 -7.48 -0.46
CA PRO A 155 -18.92 -8.67 -0.44
C PRO A 155 -18.18 -9.94 -0.03
N TYR A 156 -18.84 -10.79 0.75
CA TYR A 156 -18.31 -12.10 1.15
C TYR A 156 -18.17 -13.05 -0.06
N LEU A 157 -17.02 -13.72 -0.15
CA LEU A 157 -16.70 -14.67 -1.21
C LEU A 157 -16.63 -16.13 -0.73
N THR A 158 -17.40 -16.49 0.31
CA THR A 158 -17.37 -17.81 0.97
C THR A 158 -18.36 -18.84 0.40
N CYS A 159 -19.17 -18.49 -0.61
CA CYS A 159 -20.17 -19.39 -1.17
C CYS A 159 -19.53 -20.48 -2.06
N ASN A 160 -19.60 -21.74 -1.62
CA ASN A 160 -19.04 -22.90 -2.34
C ASN A 160 -19.66 -23.08 -3.74
N THR A 161 -20.98 -22.89 -3.89
CA THR A 161 -21.65 -23.03 -5.19
C THR A 161 -21.15 -22.00 -6.20
N SER A 162 -21.01 -20.73 -5.77
CA SER A 162 -20.45 -19.65 -6.59
C SER A 162 -18.97 -19.87 -6.91
N PHE A 163 -18.20 -20.35 -5.94
CA PHE A 163 -16.79 -20.67 -6.15
C PHE A 163 -16.60 -21.79 -7.19
N ARG A 164 -17.36 -22.88 -7.10
CA ARG A 164 -17.35 -23.96 -8.09
C ARG A 164 -17.78 -23.49 -9.48
N LYS A 165 -18.70 -22.51 -9.55
CA LYS A 165 -19.08 -21.88 -10.82
C LYS A 165 -17.90 -21.12 -11.40
N LEU A 166 -17.23 -20.30 -10.59
CA LEU A 166 -16.02 -19.58 -10.98
C LEU A 166 -14.95 -20.54 -11.51
N GLU A 167 -14.63 -21.62 -10.78
CA GLU A 167 -13.63 -22.61 -11.20
C GLU A 167 -13.95 -23.24 -12.57
N ARG A 168 -15.23 -23.50 -12.85
CA ARG A 168 -15.65 -24.03 -14.16
C ARG A 168 -15.41 -23.04 -15.30
N GLU A 169 -15.51 -21.74 -15.04
CA GLU A 169 -15.35 -20.71 -16.06
C GLU A 169 -13.89 -20.30 -16.29
N ILE A 170 -13.09 -20.21 -15.23
CA ILE A 170 -11.72 -19.66 -15.31
C ILE A 170 -10.61 -20.70 -15.03
N GLY A 171 -10.97 -21.92 -14.66
CA GLY A 171 -10.04 -23.01 -14.37
C GLY A 171 -9.84 -23.25 -12.87
N VAL A 172 -8.92 -24.17 -12.55
CA VAL A 172 -8.64 -24.58 -11.16
C VAL A 172 -8.07 -23.39 -10.37
N LEU A 173 -8.68 -23.12 -9.23
CA LEU A 173 -8.24 -22.09 -8.29
C LEU A 173 -7.51 -22.72 -7.11
N SER A 174 -6.66 -21.94 -6.42
CA SER A 174 -5.81 -22.49 -5.36
C SER A 174 -6.60 -22.94 -4.13
N LYS A 175 -7.60 -22.14 -3.72
CA LYS A 175 -8.36 -22.34 -2.47
C LYS A 175 -9.62 -21.47 -2.46
N ILE A 176 -10.71 -21.99 -1.88
CA ILE A 176 -11.87 -21.17 -1.51
C ILE A 176 -11.50 -20.20 -0.37
N PRO A 177 -11.76 -18.89 -0.51
CA PRO A 177 -11.42 -17.96 0.56
C PRO A 177 -12.27 -18.19 1.81
N SER A 178 -11.63 -18.29 2.98
CA SER A 178 -12.33 -18.37 4.27
C SER A 178 -12.38 -17.01 4.99
N CYS A 179 -11.45 -16.11 4.64
CA CYS A 179 -11.39 -14.76 5.18
C CYS A 179 -10.81 -13.79 4.13
N PRO A 180 -10.92 -12.48 4.34
CA PRO A 180 -10.40 -11.49 3.40
C PRO A 180 -8.90 -11.55 3.12
N TYR A 181 -8.10 -12.08 4.05
CA TYR A 181 -6.68 -12.34 3.79
C TYR A 181 -6.47 -13.28 2.58
N ASP A 182 -7.35 -14.27 2.41
CA ASP A 182 -7.29 -15.22 1.29
C ASP A 182 -7.75 -14.59 -0.05
N HIS A 183 -8.43 -13.42 -0.03
CA HIS A 183 -8.96 -12.80 -1.26
C HIS A 183 -7.84 -12.41 -2.24
N TRP A 184 -6.66 -12.02 -1.74
CA TRP A 184 -5.52 -11.69 -2.61
C TRP A 184 -5.12 -12.87 -3.50
N GLN A 185 -5.08 -14.09 -2.95
CA GLN A 185 -4.71 -15.27 -3.73
C GLN A 185 -5.79 -15.58 -4.79
N LEU A 186 -7.08 -15.48 -4.42
CA LEU A 186 -8.16 -15.61 -5.39
C LEU A 186 -8.03 -14.58 -6.53
N PHE A 187 -7.72 -13.33 -6.21
CA PHE A 187 -7.54 -12.28 -7.21
C PHE A 187 -6.34 -12.55 -8.11
N LYS A 188 -5.23 -13.04 -7.54
CA LYS A 188 -4.07 -13.49 -8.32
C LYS A 188 -4.43 -14.64 -9.27
N ASP A 189 -5.19 -15.62 -8.81
CA ASP A 189 -5.67 -16.73 -9.65
C ASP A 189 -6.59 -16.23 -10.77
N ILE A 190 -7.47 -15.26 -10.49
CA ILE A 190 -8.34 -14.63 -11.49
C ILE A 190 -7.52 -13.97 -12.61
N VAL A 191 -6.45 -13.24 -12.26
CA VAL A 191 -5.58 -12.58 -13.28
C VAL A 191 -4.80 -13.60 -14.10
N ASN A 192 -4.33 -14.67 -13.46
CA ASN A 192 -3.50 -15.68 -14.10
C ASN A 192 -4.29 -16.76 -14.85
N ALA A 193 -5.61 -16.78 -14.73
CA ALA A 193 -6.46 -17.66 -15.51
C ALA A 193 -6.27 -17.43 -17.01
N ASN A 194 -6.20 -18.53 -17.79
CA ASN A 194 -5.96 -18.46 -19.24
C ASN A 194 -7.01 -17.62 -19.98
N SER A 195 -8.27 -17.66 -19.53
CA SER A 195 -9.39 -16.87 -20.08
C SER A 195 -9.26 -15.37 -19.80
N ASN A 196 -8.42 -14.99 -18.83
CA ASN A 196 -8.28 -13.63 -18.33
C ASN A 196 -6.88 -13.06 -18.53
N LYS A 197 -6.03 -13.68 -19.38
CA LYS A 197 -4.69 -13.16 -19.70
C LYS A 197 -4.78 -11.69 -20.10
N GLY A 198 -4.54 -10.83 -19.11
CA GLY A 198 -4.82 -9.40 -19.18
C GLY A 198 -3.55 -8.61 -19.45
N SER A 199 -3.74 -7.34 -19.80
CA SER A 199 -2.65 -6.38 -20.02
C SER A 199 -2.16 -5.71 -18.74
N TRP A 200 -2.79 -5.98 -17.58
CA TRP A 200 -2.41 -5.32 -16.34
C TRP A 200 -1.05 -5.83 -15.88
N ASN A 201 -0.06 -4.94 -15.93
CA ASN A 201 1.27 -5.19 -15.42
C ASN A 201 1.78 -3.94 -14.73
N MET A 202 2.45 -4.14 -13.59
CA MET A 202 3.27 -3.11 -12.97
C MET A 202 4.63 -3.09 -13.65
N GLN A 203 5.12 -1.90 -13.95
CA GLN A 203 6.45 -1.72 -14.53
C GLN A 203 7.31 -0.91 -13.58
N LEU A 204 8.53 -1.40 -13.36
CA LEU A 204 9.59 -0.66 -12.68
C LEU A 204 10.82 -0.61 -13.56
N ILE A 205 11.74 0.29 -13.23
CA ILE A 205 13.03 0.38 -13.88
C ILE A 205 14.14 0.31 -12.85
N TYR A 206 15.18 -0.47 -13.15
CA TYR A 206 16.42 -0.51 -12.40
C TYR A 206 17.53 0.26 -13.10
N PHE A 207 18.32 0.96 -12.29
CA PHE A 207 19.50 1.70 -12.75
C PHE A 207 20.71 0.78 -12.70
N SER A 208 21.56 0.79 -13.74
CA SER A 208 22.80 0.01 -13.69
C SER A 208 23.80 0.55 -12.68
N LYS A 209 24.79 -0.26 -12.34
CA LYS A 209 25.87 0.08 -11.44
C LYS A 209 26.62 1.33 -11.90
N LYS A 210 26.78 1.53 -13.21
CA LYS A 210 27.43 2.74 -13.75
C LYS A 210 26.67 4.03 -13.41
N TRP A 211 25.34 3.99 -13.39
CA TRP A 211 24.52 5.12 -12.90
C TRP A 211 24.84 5.40 -11.43
N VAL A 212 24.80 4.36 -10.59
CA VAL A 212 25.06 4.47 -9.16
C VAL A 212 26.45 5.03 -8.88
N ASP A 213 27.48 4.44 -9.48
CA ASP A 213 28.87 4.86 -9.32
C ASP A 213 29.07 6.32 -9.75
N SER A 214 28.39 6.74 -10.82
CA SER A 214 28.44 8.13 -11.30
C SER A 214 27.71 9.08 -10.35
N ILE A 215 26.50 8.73 -9.90
CA ILE A 215 25.73 9.53 -8.93
C ILE A 215 26.52 9.74 -7.64
N ILE A 216 27.23 8.71 -7.16
CA ILE A 216 27.95 8.78 -5.89
C ILE A 216 29.27 9.54 -6.04
N ASN A 217 30.06 9.23 -7.08
CA ASN A 217 31.47 9.61 -7.16
C ASN A 217 31.79 10.72 -8.15
N ASN A 218 30.90 11.02 -9.12
CA ASN A 218 31.16 12.00 -10.17
C ASN A 218 30.48 13.35 -9.86
N THR A 219 31.27 14.42 -9.74
CA THR A 219 30.77 15.76 -9.41
C THR A 219 29.81 16.34 -10.45
N LYS A 220 29.89 15.90 -11.72
CA LYS A 220 28.92 16.29 -12.75
C LYS A 220 27.49 15.83 -12.40
N TRP A 221 27.37 14.73 -11.66
CA TRP A 221 26.09 14.13 -11.26
C TRP A 221 25.52 14.71 -9.95
N ASN A 222 26.15 15.75 -9.39
CA ASN A 222 25.72 16.33 -8.11
C ASN A 222 24.26 16.81 -8.12
N SER A 223 23.74 17.31 -9.25
CA SER A 223 22.33 17.70 -9.34
C SER A 223 21.37 16.53 -9.12
N VAL A 224 21.66 15.37 -9.72
CA VAL A 224 20.90 14.13 -9.56
C VAL A 224 21.09 13.56 -8.15
N LYS A 225 22.33 13.56 -7.64
CA LYS A 225 22.65 13.15 -6.26
C LYS A 225 21.86 13.97 -5.24
N SER A 226 21.89 15.30 -5.36
CA SER A 226 21.15 16.22 -4.48
C SER A 226 19.65 16.01 -4.55
N PHE A 227 19.10 15.75 -5.74
CA PHE A 227 17.68 15.41 -5.89
C PHE A 227 17.30 14.15 -5.11
N LEU A 228 18.08 13.07 -5.24
CA LEU A 228 17.80 11.82 -4.52
C LEU A 228 17.98 11.99 -2.99
N PHE A 229 18.93 12.81 -2.53
CA PHE A 229 19.06 13.15 -1.11
C PHE A 229 17.86 13.96 -0.59
N GLN A 230 17.37 14.94 -1.35
CA GLN A 230 16.18 15.71 -0.99
C GLN A 230 14.95 14.80 -0.92
N LEU A 231 14.80 13.87 -1.87
CA LEU A 231 13.76 12.86 -1.84
C LEU A 231 13.89 11.99 -0.58
N ALA A 232 15.09 11.51 -0.26
CA ALA A 232 15.32 10.74 0.96
C ALA A 232 15.01 11.49 2.24
N TRP A 233 15.36 12.76 2.30
CA TRP A 233 15.05 13.62 3.42
C TRP A 233 13.55 13.85 3.55
N LYS A 234 12.82 13.99 2.45
CA LYS A 234 11.37 14.12 2.48
C LYS A 234 10.69 12.80 2.91
N GLU A 235 11.02 11.69 2.27
CA GLU A 235 10.35 10.39 2.49
C GLU A 235 10.59 9.83 3.90
N SER A 236 11.72 10.14 4.53
CA SER A 236 11.99 9.69 5.91
C SER A 236 11.57 10.68 7.00
N GLU A 237 10.87 11.77 6.66
CA GLU A 237 10.53 12.84 7.60
C GLU A 237 9.74 12.36 8.82
N TYR A 238 8.71 11.52 8.63
CA TYR A 238 7.97 10.95 9.76
C TYR A 238 8.86 10.01 10.59
N THR A 239 9.53 9.04 9.96
CA THR A 239 10.34 8.03 10.66
C THR A 239 11.49 8.66 11.45
N ARG A 240 12.17 9.69 10.91
CA ARG A 240 13.22 10.43 11.63
C ARG A 240 12.71 11.12 12.88
N ASN A 241 11.43 11.50 12.91
CA ASN A 241 10.79 12.16 14.05
C ASN A 241 9.97 11.21 14.93
N GLN A 242 9.92 9.91 14.62
CA GLN A 242 9.05 8.95 15.30
C GLN A 242 9.30 8.90 16.82
N TYR A 243 10.56 9.00 17.26
CA TYR A 243 10.89 8.97 18.69
C TYR A 243 10.28 10.17 19.45
N TYR A 244 10.14 11.33 18.83
CA TYR A 244 9.45 12.48 19.43
C TYR A 244 7.96 12.18 19.58
N PHE A 245 7.35 11.55 18.57
CA PHE A 245 5.95 11.10 18.66
C PHE A 245 5.77 10.11 19.80
N ASP A 246 6.66 9.12 19.92
CA ASP A 246 6.59 8.09 20.96
C ASP A 246 6.68 8.68 22.38
N ILE A 247 7.59 9.63 22.59
CA ILE A 247 7.73 10.36 23.86
C ILE A 247 6.47 11.20 24.15
N ALA A 248 6.00 11.96 23.16
CA ALA A 248 4.82 12.81 23.31
C ALA A 248 3.55 12.00 23.61
N TYR A 249 3.34 10.86 22.92
CA TYR A 249 2.23 9.96 23.21
C TYR A 249 2.34 9.34 24.61
N SER A 250 3.56 9.03 25.06
CA SER A 250 3.78 8.50 26.42
C SER A 250 3.44 9.53 27.49
N LEU A 251 3.85 10.80 27.31
CA LEU A 251 3.49 11.91 28.20
C LEU A 251 1.98 12.17 28.23
N MET A 252 1.31 12.06 27.08
CA MET A 252 -0.15 12.17 27.01
C MET A 252 -0.81 11.06 27.84
N GLN A 253 -0.37 9.81 27.68
CA GLN A 253 -0.89 8.67 28.43
C GLN A 253 -0.71 8.83 29.94
N GLU A 254 0.46 9.28 30.38
CA GLU A 254 0.75 9.53 31.79
C GLU A 254 -0.19 10.61 32.37
N LYS A 255 -0.31 11.76 31.69
CA LYS A 255 -1.13 12.89 32.18
C LYS A 255 -2.64 12.65 32.09
N GLY A 256 -3.09 11.84 31.13
CA GLY A 256 -4.51 11.64 30.85
C GLY A 256 -5.21 10.58 31.70
N ASN A 257 -4.48 9.91 32.62
CA ASN A 257 -4.97 8.80 33.45
C ASN A 257 -5.84 7.82 32.65
N PHE A 258 -5.32 7.36 31.51
CA PHE A 258 -6.06 6.44 30.64
C PHE A 258 -6.23 5.10 31.34
N THR A 259 -7.44 4.57 31.40
CA THR A 259 -7.66 3.15 31.67
C THR A 259 -7.05 2.36 30.52
N ILE A 260 -5.90 1.71 30.79
CA ILE A 260 -4.99 1.22 29.76
C ILE A 260 -5.55 -0.06 29.15
N ASN A 261 -6.18 0.05 27.98
CA ASN A 261 -6.23 -1.05 27.02
C ASN A 261 -5.10 -0.81 26.01
N PRO A 262 -3.96 -1.53 26.11
CA PRO A 262 -2.81 -1.33 25.24
C PRO A 262 -3.16 -1.46 23.75
N TYR A 263 -3.99 -2.46 23.41
CA TYR A 263 -4.46 -2.69 22.05
C TYR A 263 -5.23 -1.48 21.47
N LEU A 264 -6.15 -0.89 22.25
CA LEU A 264 -6.90 0.29 21.78
C LEU A 264 -6.01 1.53 21.70
N THR A 265 -5.02 1.64 22.59
CA THR A 265 -4.12 2.80 22.55
C THR A 265 -3.19 2.76 21.34
N ASP A 266 -2.64 1.59 21.02
CA ASP A 266 -1.85 1.41 19.80
C ASP A 266 -2.70 1.62 18.54
N THR A 267 -3.97 1.20 18.59
CA THR A 267 -4.91 1.48 17.50
C THR A 267 -5.17 2.97 17.34
N ALA A 268 -5.34 3.72 18.45
CA ALA A 268 -5.51 5.17 18.41
C ALA A 268 -4.28 5.88 17.81
N ARG A 269 -3.07 5.47 18.21
CA ARG A 269 -1.81 5.98 17.63
C ARG A 269 -1.75 5.70 16.12
N HIS A 270 -2.06 4.47 15.71
CA HIS A 270 -2.06 4.11 14.28
C HIS A 270 -3.09 4.89 13.45
N VAL A 271 -4.28 5.16 13.99
CA VAL A 271 -5.26 6.04 13.33
C VAL A 271 -4.71 7.46 13.14
N LEU A 272 -3.99 7.99 14.14
CA LEU A 272 -3.33 9.29 14.02
C LEU A 272 -2.15 9.26 13.04
N ASP A 273 -1.42 8.16 12.95
CA ASP A 273 -0.36 7.96 11.96
C ASP A 273 -0.93 7.94 10.52
N ILE A 274 -2.11 7.33 10.32
CA ILE A 274 -2.86 7.41 9.06
C ILE A 274 -3.27 8.86 8.77
N ALA A 275 -3.74 9.61 9.78
CA ALA A 275 -4.15 11.01 9.62
C ALA A 275 -3.01 11.91 9.14
N VAL A 276 -1.76 11.65 9.56
CA VAL A 276 -0.58 12.38 9.07
C VAL A 276 0.01 11.80 7.77
N ALA A 277 -0.66 10.82 7.16
CA ALA A 277 -0.23 10.10 5.97
C ALA A 277 1.12 9.36 6.12
N ALA A 278 1.51 9.01 7.35
CA ALA A 278 2.71 8.22 7.59
C ALA A 278 2.55 6.77 7.15
N TYR A 279 1.33 6.23 7.30
CA TYR A 279 0.96 4.89 6.83
C TYR A 279 -0.36 4.95 6.07
N PRO A 280 -0.57 4.01 5.12
CA PRO A 280 -1.86 3.91 4.44
C PRO A 280 -2.94 3.38 5.38
N GLY A 281 -4.15 3.90 5.23
CA GLY A 281 -5.36 3.22 5.69
C GLY A 281 -5.94 2.36 4.57
N LEU A 282 -7.24 2.12 4.59
CA LEU A 282 -7.97 1.32 3.60
C LEU A 282 -9.00 2.20 2.90
N ALA A 283 -9.27 1.94 1.62
CA ALA A 283 -10.33 2.63 0.87
C ALA A 283 -10.88 1.74 -0.25
N PRO A 284 -12.14 1.98 -0.69
CA PRO A 284 -12.62 1.39 -1.94
C PRO A 284 -11.83 1.96 -3.11
N ILE A 285 -11.25 1.08 -3.92
CA ILE A 285 -10.56 1.50 -5.15
C ILE A 285 -11.57 1.72 -6.28
N ASN A 286 -11.27 2.70 -7.13
CA ASN A 286 -12.12 3.12 -8.25
C ASN A 286 -11.33 3.27 -9.57
N ASP A 287 -10.12 2.73 -9.60
CA ASP A 287 -9.26 2.71 -10.79
C ASP A 287 -8.50 1.40 -10.89
N ASP A 288 -7.77 1.25 -11.99
CA ASP A 288 -6.93 0.08 -12.24
C ASP A 288 -5.46 0.31 -11.83
N ASN A 289 -5.14 1.20 -10.88
CA ASN A 289 -3.76 1.54 -10.54
C ASN A 289 -3.11 0.51 -9.59
N LEU A 290 -3.82 0.11 -8.53
CA LEU A 290 -3.35 -0.88 -7.55
C LEU A 290 -3.70 -2.32 -7.92
N ALA A 291 -4.68 -2.53 -8.78
CA ALA A 291 -5.13 -3.85 -9.21
C ALA A 291 -5.95 -3.75 -10.51
N PRO A 292 -6.17 -4.83 -11.26
CA PRO A 292 -7.08 -4.84 -12.40
C PRO A 292 -8.56 -4.85 -11.94
N LEU A 293 -9.03 -3.72 -11.39
CA LEU A 293 -10.34 -3.61 -10.77
C LEU A 293 -11.46 -3.99 -11.72
N LYS A 294 -11.42 -3.53 -12.97
CA LYS A 294 -12.44 -3.90 -13.97
C LYS A 294 -12.58 -5.42 -14.13
N LEU A 295 -11.46 -6.13 -14.22
CA LEU A 295 -11.43 -7.58 -14.33
C LEU A 295 -12.06 -8.22 -13.09
N PHE A 296 -11.68 -7.78 -11.89
CA PHE A 296 -12.24 -8.32 -10.65
C PHE A 296 -13.74 -8.11 -10.55
N GLN A 297 -14.22 -6.92 -10.85
CA GLN A 297 -15.65 -6.63 -10.80
C GLN A 297 -16.43 -7.50 -11.79
N HIS A 298 -15.95 -7.60 -13.03
CA HIS A 298 -16.57 -8.44 -14.05
C HIS A 298 -16.59 -9.91 -13.64
N THR A 299 -15.44 -10.49 -13.28
CA THR A 299 -15.34 -11.91 -12.92
C THR A 299 -16.15 -12.26 -11.67
N LEU A 300 -16.16 -11.40 -10.65
CA LEU A 300 -16.97 -11.64 -9.44
C LEU A 300 -18.47 -11.53 -9.73
N THR A 301 -18.88 -10.63 -10.61
CA THR A 301 -20.29 -10.49 -10.99
C THR A 301 -20.76 -11.67 -11.85
N TYR A 302 -20.09 -11.97 -12.95
CA TYR A 302 -20.61 -12.92 -13.94
C TYR A 302 -20.16 -14.35 -13.71
N SER A 303 -18.89 -14.57 -13.34
CA SER A 303 -18.34 -15.91 -13.16
C SER A 303 -18.61 -16.45 -11.76
N TYR A 304 -18.31 -15.67 -10.72
CA TYR A 304 -18.65 -16.05 -9.34
C TYR A 304 -20.16 -15.91 -9.09
N GLY A 305 -20.83 -14.94 -9.72
CA GLY A 305 -22.28 -14.79 -9.65
C GLY A 305 -22.78 -13.86 -8.53
N LEU A 306 -22.04 -12.79 -8.21
CA LEU A 306 -22.54 -11.74 -7.32
C LEU A 306 -23.72 -11.00 -7.99
N LYS A 307 -24.95 -11.31 -7.55
CA LYS A 307 -26.18 -10.69 -8.10
C LYS A 307 -26.68 -9.51 -7.29
N LYS A 308 -26.52 -9.57 -5.96
CA LYS A 308 -27.12 -8.60 -5.02
C LYS A 308 -26.21 -7.41 -4.73
N TYR A 309 -24.90 -7.64 -4.74
CA TYR A 309 -23.94 -6.67 -4.25
C TYR A 309 -23.02 -6.19 -5.35
N ILE A 310 -22.67 -4.90 -5.28
CA ILE A 310 -21.59 -4.32 -6.07
C ILE A 310 -20.28 -4.99 -5.63
N PRO A 311 -19.43 -5.47 -6.56
CA PRO A 311 -18.13 -6.06 -6.26
C PRO A 311 -17.10 -4.99 -5.86
N THR A 312 -17.36 -4.29 -4.76
CA THR A 312 -16.47 -3.26 -4.22
C THR A 312 -15.18 -3.91 -3.70
N ILE A 313 -14.03 -3.42 -4.18
CA ILE A 313 -12.71 -3.89 -3.75
C ILE A 313 -12.08 -2.83 -2.84
N ILE A 314 -11.57 -3.26 -1.69
CA ILE A 314 -10.85 -2.42 -0.73
C ILE A 314 -9.35 -2.69 -0.87
N ALA A 315 -8.55 -1.63 -0.90
CA ALA A 315 -7.09 -1.68 -0.96
C ALA A 315 -6.46 -0.56 -0.10
N PRO A 316 -5.14 -0.55 0.14
CA PRO A 316 -4.52 0.49 0.94
C PRO A 316 -4.50 1.83 0.19
N GLN A 317 -4.66 2.94 0.92
CA GLN A 317 -4.54 4.30 0.35
C GLN A 317 -4.10 5.30 1.44
N TYR A 318 -3.31 6.29 1.05
CA TYR A 318 -2.91 7.38 1.94
C TYR A 318 -4.02 8.42 2.10
N PHE A 319 -4.14 8.97 3.31
CA PHE A 319 -5.02 10.09 3.61
C PHE A 319 -4.40 11.40 3.11
N SER A 320 -5.23 12.29 2.54
CA SER A 320 -4.77 13.59 2.04
C SER A 320 -5.75 14.69 2.41
N LEU A 321 -5.23 15.75 3.04
CA LEU A 321 -6.04 16.96 3.29
C LEU A 321 -6.32 17.74 2.00
N ASN A 322 -5.49 17.57 0.98
CA ASN A 322 -5.61 18.34 -0.26
C ASN A 322 -6.67 17.75 -1.20
N ASN A 323 -7.26 16.61 -0.85
CA ASN A 323 -8.27 15.95 -1.66
C ASN A 323 -9.52 15.65 -0.81
N MET A 324 -10.58 16.42 -1.02
CA MET A 324 -11.84 16.26 -0.27
C MET A 324 -12.55 14.92 -0.55
N ASN A 325 -12.16 14.19 -1.61
CA ASN A 325 -12.73 12.89 -1.95
C ASN A 325 -11.89 11.70 -1.47
N THR A 326 -10.96 11.90 -0.53
CA THR A 326 -10.10 10.82 0.01
C THR A 326 -10.44 10.45 1.45
N ASP A 327 -11.70 10.05 1.68
CA ASP A 327 -12.03 9.39 2.93
C ASP A 327 -11.18 8.12 3.07
N ILE A 328 -10.54 7.94 4.22
CA ILE A 328 -9.70 6.77 4.51
C ILE A 328 -10.26 6.04 5.72
N TYR A 329 -10.19 4.73 5.69
CA TYR A 329 -10.80 3.87 6.68
C TYR A 329 -9.76 3.04 7.43
N TYR A 330 -10.01 2.81 8.70
CA TYR A 330 -9.39 1.77 9.49
C TYR A 330 -10.48 0.81 9.98
N SER A 331 -10.27 -0.50 9.88
CA SER A 331 -11.23 -1.49 10.36
C SER A 331 -10.59 -2.36 11.44
N MET A 332 -11.25 -2.48 12.59
CA MET A 332 -10.83 -3.39 13.66
C MET A 332 -10.98 -4.86 13.28
N GLN A 333 -11.78 -5.17 12.25
CA GLN A 333 -11.87 -6.52 11.66
C GLN A 333 -10.72 -6.82 10.69
N TYR A 334 -10.09 -5.77 10.14
CA TYR A 334 -8.93 -5.85 9.24
C TYR A 334 -7.82 -4.92 9.72
N PRO A 335 -7.28 -5.18 10.92
CA PRO A 335 -6.37 -4.22 11.54
C PRO A 335 -5.09 -4.09 10.72
N THR A 336 -4.59 -2.86 10.55
CA THR A 336 -3.30 -2.56 9.90
C THR A 336 -2.26 -1.97 10.89
N THR A 337 -2.59 -1.89 12.19
CA THR A 337 -1.69 -1.49 13.28
C THR A 337 -0.41 -2.32 13.37
N ARG A 338 0.73 -1.65 13.50
CA ARG A 338 2.06 -2.28 13.57
C ARG A 338 2.42 -2.88 14.93
N ALA A 339 1.69 -2.51 15.98
CA ALA A 339 1.86 -3.06 17.31
C ALA A 339 0.94 -4.27 17.55
N PHE A 340 1.44 -5.25 18.31
CA PHE A 340 0.74 -6.49 18.66
C PHE A 340 0.45 -6.59 20.15
N SER A 341 0.10 -5.45 20.77
CA SER A 341 -0.24 -5.44 22.18
C SER A 341 -1.44 -6.36 22.47
N PRO A 342 -1.41 -7.09 23.60
CA PRO A 342 -2.45 -8.06 23.93
C PRO A 342 -3.79 -7.37 24.14
N LYS A 343 -4.87 -8.02 23.70
CA LYS A 343 -6.23 -7.62 24.08
C LYS A 343 -6.45 -8.02 25.54
N THR A 344 -6.82 -7.07 26.38
CA THR A 344 -6.98 -7.30 27.82
C THR A 344 -8.13 -8.28 28.13
N GLN A 345 -9.19 -8.32 27.31
CA GLN A 345 -10.33 -9.24 27.45
C GLN A 345 -10.96 -9.55 26.07
N ASN A 346 -11.13 -10.83 25.73
CA ASN A 346 -11.77 -11.26 24.46
C ASN A 346 -13.31 -11.22 24.49
N THR A 347 -13.92 -10.91 25.64
CA THR A 347 -15.38 -10.88 25.84
C THR A 347 -16.04 -9.54 25.49
N ILE A 348 -15.25 -8.47 25.33
CA ILE A 348 -15.76 -7.14 25.01
C ILE A 348 -16.17 -7.08 23.53
N SER A 349 -17.40 -6.63 23.26
CA SER A 349 -17.92 -6.50 21.90
C SER A 349 -17.10 -5.49 21.08
N THR A 350 -17.06 -5.66 19.75
CA THR A 350 -16.33 -4.71 18.89
C THR A 350 -16.94 -3.31 18.95
N LEU A 351 -18.27 -3.21 19.06
CA LEU A 351 -18.96 -1.94 19.27
C LEU A 351 -18.45 -1.23 20.54
N LYS A 352 -18.33 -1.95 21.66
CA LYS A 352 -17.82 -1.38 22.90
C LYS A 352 -16.36 -0.94 22.78
N ASN A 353 -15.53 -1.74 22.12
CA ASN A 353 -14.15 -1.39 21.83
C ASN A 353 -14.05 -0.12 20.96
N LEU A 354 -14.97 0.07 20.00
CA LEU A 354 -15.03 1.25 19.15
C LEU A 354 -15.41 2.51 19.96
N GLU A 355 -16.37 2.41 20.88
CA GLU A 355 -16.74 3.50 21.79
C GLU A 355 -15.57 3.88 22.72
N ASP A 356 -14.87 2.90 23.27
CA ASP A 356 -13.70 3.15 24.12
C ASP A 356 -12.53 3.75 23.32
N LEU A 357 -12.36 3.33 22.07
CA LEU A 357 -11.41 3.93 21.15
C LEU A 357 -11.75 5.38 20.81
N ASN A 358 -13.04 5.70 20.62
CA ASN A 358 -13.49 7.09 20.47
C ASN A 358 -13.06 7.92 21.67
N ARG A 359 -13.34 7.46 22.89
CA ARG A 359 -12.92 8.16 24.12
C ARG A 359 -11.41 8.38 24.21
N ILE A 360 -10.60 7.40 23.82
CA ILE A 360 -9.14 7.53 23.79
C ILE A 360 -8.71 8.59 22.77
N ILE A 361 -9.24 8.54 21.55
CA ILE A 361 -8.91 9.50 20.50
C ILE A 361 -9.37 10.91 20.90
N GLN A 362 -10.56 11.09 21.47
CA GLN A 362 -11.00 12.42 21.94
C GLN A 362 -10.07 12.99 23.00
N LYS A 363 -9.63 12.18 23.96
CA LYS A 363 -8.61 12.61 24.92
C LYS A 363 -7.33 13.00 24.21
N PHE A 364 -6.84 12.19 23.26
CA PHE A 364 -5.66 12.55 22.46
C PHE A 364 -5.85 13.87 21.71
N LYS A 365 -7.01 14.10 21.07
CA LYS A 365 -7.35 15.35 20.40
C LYS A 365 -7.27 16.54 21.36
N LEU A 366 -7.81 16.42 22.58
CA LEU A 366 -7.73 17.50 23.59
C LEU A 366 -6.28 17.87 23.93
N PHE A 367 -5.39 16.89 24.08
CA PHE A 367 -3.97 17.14 24.34
C PHE A 367 -3.23 17.71 23.11
N ILE A 368 -3.56 17.23 21.90
CA ILE A 368 -2.93 17.66 20.64
C ILE A 368 -3.37 19.08 20.25
N LEU A 369 -4.65 19.41 20.43
CA LEU A 369 -5.25 20.69 20.05
C LEU A 369 -5.10 21.77 21.13
N LYS A 370 -4.50 21.44 22.28
CA LYS A 370 -4.27 22.42 23.34
C LYS A 370 -3.33 23.53 22.85
N ASP A 371 -3.77 24.78 22.99
CA ASP A 371 -2.91 25.95 22.80
C ASP A 371 -1.74 25.90 23.79
N ASP A 372 -0.54 26.27 23.32
CA ASP A 372 0.71 26.20 24.09
C ASP A 372 1.09 24.78 24.57
N GLY A 373 0.54 23.75 23.93
CA GLY A 373 0.90 22.35 24.14
C GLY A 373 2.16 21.92 23.36
N ILE A 374 2.69 20.74 23.68
CA ILE A 374 3.88 20.16 22.99
C ILE A 374 3.68 19.93 21.49
N TRP A 375 2.42 19.90 21.04
CA TRP A 375 2.04 19.70 19.65
C TRP A 375 1.75 21.01 18.91
N GLN A 376 1.87 22.16 19.56
CA GLN A 376 1.59 23.46 18.95
C GLN A 376 2.44 23.66 17.68
N GLY A 377 1.77 23.98 16.57
CA GLY A 377 2.41 24.19 15.28
C GLY A 377 2.93 22.92 14.58
N SER A 378 2.70 21.73 15.15
CA SER A 378 3.13 20.48 14.55
C SER A 378 2.23 20.02 13.40
N ILE A 379 2.76 19.15 12.54
CA ILE A 379 1.98 18.49 11.48
C ILE A 379 0.81 17.68 12.07
N LEU A 380 1.01 17.02 13.21
CA LEU A 380 -0.04 16.24 13.86
C LEU A 380 -1.18 17.14 14.33
N GLN A 381 -0.89 18.26 14.98
CA GLN A 381 -1.91 19.23 15.38
C GLN A 381 -2.68 19.78 14.17
N ASN A 382 -1.97 20.16 13.10
CA ASN A 382 -2.61 20.63 11.87
C ASN A 382 -3.53 19.56 11.26
N LYS A 383 -3.06 18.31 11.17
CA LYS A 383 -3.85 17.19 10.63
C LYS A 383 -5.08 16.91 11.48
N VAL A 384 -4.91 16.79 12.80
CA VAL A 384 -6.01 16.52 13.74
C VAL A 384 -7.05 17.65 13.75
N LYS A 385 -6.63 18.91 13.60
CA LYS A 385 -7.53 20.07 13.52
C LYS A 385 -8.41 20.02 12.26
N ASN A 386 -7.85 19.55 11.14
CA ASN A 386 -8.51 19.55 9.84
C ASN A 386 -9.04 18.17 9.41
N THR A 387 -9.18 17.23 10.37
CA THR A 387 -9.67 15.88 10.11
C THR A 387 -10.87 15.59 11.00
N ASP A 388 -12.01 15.28 10.37
CA ASP A 388 -13.14 14.65 11.02
C ASP A 388 -12.90 13.14 11.17
N ILE A 389 -13.22 12.60 12.35
CA ILE A 389 -13.04 11.18 12.68
C ILE A 389 -14.41 10.62 13.03
N THR A 390 -14.96 9.84 12.10
CA THR A 390 -16.26 9.19 12.25
C THR A 390 -16.10 7.74 12.68
N TYR A 391 -16.89 7.30 13.66
CA TYR A 391 -16.91 5.91 14.14
C TYR A 391 -18.10 5.19 13.53
N ILE A 392 -17.85 4.04 12.91
CA ILE A 392 -18.80 3.33 12.05
C ILE A 392 -19.05 1.93 12.59
N HIS A 393 -20.33 1.56 12.67
CA HIS A 393 -20.76 0.20 12.98
C HIS A 393 -21.99 -0.20 12.15
N THR A 394 -22.24 -1.50 12.04
CA THR A 394 -23.50 -2.04 11.45
C THR A 394 -24.67 -2.03 12.44
N SER A 395 -24.47 -1.48 13.63
CA SER A 395 -25.43 -1.49 14.74
C SER A 395 -25.37 -0.14 15.42
N THR A 396 -26.48 0.30 15.98
CA THR A 396 -26.57 1.58 16.69
C THR A 396 -25.72 1.56 17.97
N GLY A 397 -25.12 2.69 18.31
CA GLY A 397 -24.33 2.90 19.52
C GLY A 397 -24.17 4.39 19.81
N ILE A 398 -23.45 4.75 20.86
CA ILE A 398 -23.22 6.16 21.21
C ILE A 398 -22.15 6.74 20.27
N ASP A 399 -22.45 7.85 19.60
CA ASP A 399 -21.58 8.52 18.61
C ASP A 399 -21.14 7.60 17.45
N ILE A 400 -22.02 6.67 17.07
CA ILE A 400 -21.79 5.72 15.97
C ILE A 400 -22.65 6.09 14.76
N THR A 401 -21.98 6.28 13.63
CA THR A 401 -22.62 6.39 12.31
C THR A 401 -22.90 5.01 11.74
N LEU A 402 -24.09 4.80 11.17
CA LEU A 402 -24.42 3.53 10.55
C LEU A 402 -23.69 3.35 9.21
N ALA A 403 -23.22 2.13 8.96
CA ALA A 403 -22.54 1.78 7.71
C ALA A 403 -23.33 2.15 6.45
N GLN A 404 -24.68 2.07 6.50
CA GLN A 404 -25.56 2.45 5.40
C GLN A 404 -25.41 3.93 5.01
N GLU A 405 -25.25 4.84 5.97
CA GLU A 405 -25.10 6.26 5.69
C GLU A 405 -23.75 6.55 5.04
N VAL A 406 -22.70 5.84 5.46
CA VAL A 406 -21.35 5.99 4.92
C VAL A 406 -21.30 5.56 3.45
N VAL A 407 -21.86 4.40 3.11
CA VAL A 407 -21.86 3.92 1.72
C VAL A 407 -22.73 4.77 0.79
N GLN A 408 -23.67 5.54 1.33
CA GLN A 408 -24.47 6.49 0.55
C GLN A 408 -23.71 7.80 0.26
N LYS A 409 -22.84 8.22 1.18
CA LYS A 409 -22.06 9.45 1.06
C LYS A 409 -20.77 9.26 0.26
N ASP A 410 -20.04 8.18 0.50
CA ASP A 410 -18.82 7.88 -0.26
C ASP A 410 -19.17 7.12 -1.55
N SER A 411 -19.17 7.87 -2.65
CA SER A 411 -19.49 7.37 -4.00
C SER A 411 -18.63 6.18 -4.44
N ARG A 412 -17.42 5.99 -3.88
CA ARG A 412 -16.54 4.87 -4.25
C ARG A 412 -17.11 3.51 -3.85
N PHE A 413 -17.97 3.44 -2.83
CA PHE A 413 -18.68 2.19 -2.52
C PHE A 413 -19.73 1.81 -3.57
N ASN A 414 -20.17 2.77 -4.38
CA ASN A 414 -21.11 2.57 -5.48
C ASN A 414 -20.41 2.47 -6.84
N PHE A 415 -19.08 2.54 -6.87
CA PHE A 415 -18.32 2.52 -8.10
C PHE A 415 -18.24 1.10 -8.70
N PHE A 416 -18.59 1.00 -9.98
CA PHE A 416 -18.26 -0.15 -10.81
C PHE A 416 -18.13 0.26 -12.27
N TYR A 417 -17.28 -0.44 -13.02
CA TYR A 417 -17.19 -0.25 -14.46
C TYR A 417 -18.48 -0.69 -15.18
N PRO A 418 -18.83 -0.08 -16.33
CA PRO A 418 -19.96 -0.52 -17.13
C PRO A 418 -19.92 -2.03 -17.40
N ASN A 419 -21.08 -2.69 -17.31
CA ASN A 419 -21.21 -4.14 -17.43
C ASN A 419 -20.33 -4.93 -16.44
N CYS A 420 -20.15 -4.43 -15.21
CA CYS A 420 -19.44 -5.14 -14.15
C CYS A 420 -20.27 -5.31 -12.86
N ALA A 421 -21.52 -4.88 -12.85
CA ALA A 421 -22.51 -5.16 -11.81
C ALA A 421 -23.93 -5.14 -12.42
N PRO A 422 -24.90 -5.88 -11.85
CA PRO A 422 -26.31 -5.76 -12.21
C PRO A 422 -26.88 -4.37 -11.85
N ASP A 423 -27.88 -3.91 -12.59
CA ASP A 423 -28.51 -2.59 -12.38
C ASP A 423 -29.12 -2.39 -10.98
N ASN A 424 -29.51 -3.48 -10.33
CA ASN A 424 -30.08 -3.48 -8.97
C ASN A 424 -29.07 -3.85 -7.87
N ALA A 425 -27.78 -3.91 -8.20
CA ALA A 425 -26.74 -4.20 -7.21
C ALA A 425 -26.63 -3.06 -6.19
N MET A 426 -26.44 -3.44 -4.92
CA MET A 426 -26.30 -2.49 -3.82
C MET A 426 -24.92 -2.61 -3.16
N PRO A 427 -24.40 -1.54 -2.52
CA PRO A 427 -23.22 -1.66 -1.68
C PRO A 427 -23.40 -2.69 -0.57
N ALA A 428 -22.34 -3.43 -0.24
CA ALA A 428 -22.34 -4.41 0.84
C ALA A 428 -22.22 -3.75 2.23
N ASN A 429 -23.18 -2.92 2.61
CA ASN A 429 -23.19 -2.14 3.86
C ASN A 429 -23.23 -2.97 5.15
N THR A 430 -23.52 -4.27 5.08
CA THR A 430 -23.48 -5.21 6.22
C THR A 430 -22.17 -6.00 6.33
N ALA A 431 -21.17 -5.68 5.49
CA ALA A 431 -19.87 -6.34 5.51
C ALA A 431 -19.17 -6.16 6.88
N ASN A 432 -18.40 -7.18 7.29
CA ASN A 432 -17.63 -7.16 8.54
C ASN A 432 -16.67 -5.97 8.61
N PHE A 433 -16.23 -5.45 7.47
CA PHE A 433 -15.39 -4.24 7.39
C PHE A 433 -15.93 -3.10 8.24
N PHE A 434 -17.24 -2.90 8.25
CA PHE A 434 -17.89 -1.85 9.02
C PHE A 434 -18.15 -2.19 10.49
N ARG A 435 -17.92 -3.43 10.96
CA ARG A 435 -18.14 -3.82 12.36
C ARG A 435 -16.99 -3.38 13.25
N GLY A 436 -16.88 -2.07 13.49
CA GLY A 436 -15.72 -1.48 14.16
C GLY A 436 -14.82 -0.75 13.18
N CYS A 437 -15.36 0.20 12.43
CA CYS A 437 -14.62 0.97 11.45
C CYS A 437 -14.49 2.43 11.87
N ILE A 438 -13.42 3.08 11.46
CA ILE A 438 -13.11 4.48 11.71
C ILE A 438 -12.85 5.10 10.36
N LYS A 439 -13.50 6.21 10.07
CA LYS A 439 -13.31 6.99 8.85
C LYS A 439 -12.63 8.30 9.19
N LEU A 440 -11.62 8.64 8.42
CA LEU A 440 -10.93 9.92 8.44
C LEU A 440 -11.37 10.70 7.20
N SER A 441 -11.89 11.90 7.41
CA SER A 441 -12.37 12.81 6.36
C SER A 441 -11.76 14.19 6.56
N THR A 442 -11.47 14.91 5.48
CA THR A 442 -11.07 16.32 5.59
C THR A 442 -12.28 17.14 6.04
N THR A 443 -12.12 18.04 7.02
CA THR A 443 -13.21 18.97 7.37
C THR A 443 -13.44 19.95 6.23
N GLU A 444 -14.71 20.15 5.85
CA GLU A 444 -15.11 21.26 4.99
C GLU A 444 -14.72 22.57 5.69
N VAL A 445 -13.96 23.42 5.00
CA VAL A 445 -13.54 24.74 5.49
C VAL A 445 -14.60 25.77 5.14
#